data_AF-A0A520U1C6-F1
#
_entry.id   AF-A0A520U1C6-F1
#
_cell.length_a   1.000
_cell.length_b   1.000
_cell.length_c   1.000
_cell.angle_alpha   90.00
_cell.angle_beta   90.00
_cell.angle_gamma   90.00
#
_symmetry.space_group_name_H-M   'P 1'
#
loop_
_entity.id
_entity.type
_entity.pdbx_description
1 polymer ?
#
loop_
_entity_poly.entity_id
_entity_poly.type
_entity_poly.pdbx_seq_one_letter_code
_entity_poly.pdbx_strand_id
1 'polypeptide(L)'
;MSLTTSNSILGKKNAKHLLRRACFHYSKEVLDSISIMTPLEALSFLENHQPNTWTEPYDPLPYDDPHGNWISSDYLPNTIPNQGRKRSLVAGWWWYNMINRNSIRDKITFFLHTTFTTSKDDGTGASTYYFDHLKLLEFYSNGSLKELSKKITLDNAMLLYLDNTTNNANNPNENYAREFLELFTIGKGEQVGDGDYTNYTENDVQQAARVFSGFKTQLDRSIIDTDTNIPMGRTNTNQHDSGDKQFSSAFNNHIVTGHETSEGMFDEINQLVDMVFSQHATALNYVKKIYRFFVKSEWSQETEDTVINDLAQELISSNFQISPVIKALLTSTHFYDLNDENSNDEIIGSIIKSPLQLMSEMVNIFNIPVPNPNSNISGFYRFWHLFNHNNFLSMAGMGIYAPDTVAGYPANYQSPNFDRQWFSSNTLLARYRLIDCLISGRNKLANNGLIGTEIDSVNFVELISSDPGDLYTLVSEIAELLYPYNIDYDRISYFVNIILSDYPSYYWYDSWQLYLTSNDDTIVRNRLDSLITSMANAA
;
A
#
# COMPACT_ATOMS: atom_id res chain seq x y z
N MET A 1 -16.15 17.48 19.07
CA MET A 1 -16.30 16.04 18.76
C MET A 1 -15.30 15.75 17.68
N SER A 2 -14.31 14.91 17.97
CA SER A 2 -13.12 14.79 17.12
C SER A 2 -13.41 14.17 15.75
N LEU A 3 -14.43 13.30 15.66
CA LEU A 3 -14.86 12.65 14.42
C LEU A 3 -16.00 13.38 13.67
N THR A 4 -16.30 14.65 14.01
CA THR A 4 -17.29 15.42 13.24
C THR A 4 -16.81 15.60 11.80
N THR A 5 -17.65 15.25 10.83
CA THR A 5 -17.38 15.46 9.40
C THR A 5 -17.15 16.94 9.11
N SER A 6 -16.03 17.25 8.46
CA SER A 6 -15.77 18.58 7.93
C SER A 6 -16.62 18.82 6.68
N ASN A 7 -17.39 19.91 6.70
CA ASN A 7 -18.24 20.33 5.58
C ASN A 7 -17.62 21.49 4.78
N SER A 8 -16.42 21.92 5.13
CA SER A 8 -15.69 22.96 4.42
C SER A 8 -15.11 22.42 3.12
N ILE A 9 -15.10 23.25 2.08
CA ILE A 9 -14.34 22.94 0.86
C ILE A 9 -12.87 22.72 1.27
N LEU A 10 -12.26 21.66 0.73
CA LEU A 10 -10.91 21.23 1.11
C LEU A 10 -9.86 22.32 0.86
N GLY A 11 -9.95 23.02 -0.28
CA GLY A 11 -8.85 23.81 -0.80
C GLY A 11 -7.63 22.93 -1.08
N LYS A 12 -6.55 23.53 -1.61
CA LYS A 12 -5.37 22.75 -2.03
C LYS A 12 -4.61 22.10 -0.88
N LYS A 13 -4.56 22.74 0.30
CA LYS A 13 -3.89 22.20 1.51
C LYS A 13 -4.51 20.86 1.93
N ASN A 14 -5.82 20.83 2.20
CA ASN A 14 -6.47 19.64 2.71
C ASN A 14 -6.71 18.59 1.61
N ALA A 15 -6.94 19.01 0.35
CA ALA A 15 -7.04 18.08 -0.76
C ALA A 15 -5.74 17.30 -0.99
N LYS A 16 -4.58 17.98 -0.92
CA LYS A 16 -3.27 17.32 -0.97
C LYS A 16 -3.07 16.36 0.18
N HIS A 17 -3.44 16.75 1.40
CA HIS A 17 -3.35 15.87 2.55
C HIS A 17 -4.19 14.60 2.33
N LEU A 18 -5.46 14.75 1.98
CA LEU A 18 -6.36 13.63 1.68
C LEU A 18 -5.77 12.73 0.58
N LEU A 19 -5.36 13.29 -0.55
CA LEU A 19 -4.85 12.51 -1.69
C LEU A 19 -3.62 11.68 -1.34
N ARG A 20 -2.66 12.23 -0.59
CA ARG A 20 -1.45 11.51 -0.19
C ARG A 20 -1.71 10.40 0.84
N ARG A 21 -2.82 10.47 1.57
CA ARG A 21 -3.22 9.45 2.55
C ARG A 21 -4.19 8.43 1.97
N ALA A 22 -5.08 8.85 1.08
CA ALA A 22 -6.11 8.02 0.48
C ALA A 22 -5.65 7.34 -0.82
N CYS A 23 -4.64 7.86 -1.53
CA CYS A 23 -4.26 7.35 -2.85
C CYS A 23 -2.74 7.26 -3.03
N PHE A 24 -2.33 6.47 -4.02
CA PHE A 24 -0.96 6.47 -4.55
C PHE A 24 -0.83 7.31 -5.83
N HIS A 25 -1.92 7.52 -6.57
CA HIS A 25 -1.99 8.46 -7.68
C HIS A 25 -2.26 9.87 -7.15
N TYR A 26 -1.32 10.79 -7.40
CA TYR A 26 -1.43 12.19 -7.05
C TYR A 26 -0.84 13.05 -8.18
N SER A 27 -1.68 13.87 -8.81
CA SER A 27 -1.36 14.74 -9.94
C SER A 27 -2.04 16.09 -9.77
N LYS A 28 -1.62 17.08 -10.57
CA LYS A 28 -2.22 18.43 -10.56
C LYS A 28 -3.71 18.40 -10.92
N GLU A 29 -4.08 17.67 -11.96
CA GLU A 29 -5.48 17.56 -12.42
C GLU A 29 -6.41 17.06 -11.31
N VAL A 30 -6.00 16.01 -10.62
CA VAL A 30 -6.76 15.44 -9.51
C VAL A 30 -6.80 16.40 -8.31
N LEU A 31 -5.66 17.03 -7.99
CA LEU A 31 -5.61 18.03 -6.92
C LEU A 31 -6.58 19.18 -7.17
N ASP A 32 -6.55 19.77 -8.37
CA ASP A 32 -7.41 20.89 -8.74
C ASP A 32 -8.88 20.47 -8.67
N SER A 33 -9.21 19.27 -9.17
CA SER A 33 -10.57 18.70 -9.11
C SER A 33 -11.09 18.53 -7.68
N ILE A 34 -10.27 17.95 -6.79
CA ILE A 34 -10.69 17.66 -5.41
C ILE A 34 -10.62 18.90 -4.51
N SER A 35 -9.77 19.88 -4.83
CA SER A 35 -9.61 21.09 -4.02
C SER A 35 -10.89 21.93 -3.86
N ILE A 36 -11.83 21.79 -4.79
CA ILE A 36 -13.13 22.49 -4.77
C ILE A 36 -14.25 21.65 -4.16
N MET A 37 -13.96 20.42 -3.72
CA MET A 37 -14.92 19.50 -3.10
C MET A 37 -14.89 19.60 -1.58
N THR A 38 -15.98 19.23 -0.93
CA THR A 38 -15.98 18.86 0.49
C THR A 38 -15.29 17.49 0.69
N PRO A 39 -14.83 17.15 1.90
CA PRO A 39 -14.25 15.84 2.19
C PRO A 39 -15.12 14.65 1.79
N LEU A 40 -16.44 14.76 1.97
CA LEU A 40 -17.37 13.68 1.60
C LEU A 40 -17.47 13.49 0.09
N GLU A 41 -17.62 14.58 -0.67
CA GLU A 41 -17.64 14.55 -2.14
C GLU A 41 -16.31 14.02 -2.70
N ALA A 42 -15.20 14.48 -2.15
CA ALA A 42 -13.87 14.02 -2.51
C ALA A 42 -13.71 12.51 -2.29
N LEU A 43 -14.08 12.00 -1.11
CA LEU A 43 -13.97 10.58 -0.84
C LEU A 43 -14.89 9.75 -1.75
N SER A 44 -16.11 10.21 -2.03
CA SER A 44 -17.00 9.54 -2.98
C SER A 44 -16.44 9.54 -4.41
N PHE A 45 -15.70 10.57 -4.82
CA PHE A 45 -14.93 10.57 -6.06
C PHE A 45 -13.84 9.48 -6.04
N LEU A 46 -13.11 9.33 -4.93
CA LEU A 46 -12.04 8.32 -4.76
C LEU A 46 -12.54 6.87 -4.59
N GLU A 47 -13.77 6.69 -4.13
CA GLU A 47 -14.44 5.39 -3.99
C GLU A 47 -14.87 4.82 -5.35
N ASN A 48 -14.93 5.66 -6.40
CA ASN A 48 -15.33 5.25 -7.75
C ASN A 48 -14.24 4.40 -8.42
N HIS A 49 -14.30 3.10 -8.18
CA HIS A 49 -13.31 2.16 -8.66
C HIS A 49 -13.37 1.96 -10.17
N GLN A 50 -12.32 2.40 -10.85
CA GLN A 50 -12.15 2.18 -12.28
C GLN A 50 -11.68 0.75 -12.57
N PRO A 51 -12.08 0.16 -13.71
CA PRO A 51 -11.55 -1.15 -14.13
C PRO A 51 -10.04 -1.07 -14.37
N ASN A 52 -9.39 -2.23 -14.30
CA ASN A 52 -7.95 -2.34 -14.59
C ASN A 52 -7.63 -1.93 -16.03
N THR A 53 -6.64 -1.08 -16.21
CA THR A 53 -6.06 -0.72 -17.51
C THR A 53 -5.23 -1.89 -18.10
N TRP A 54 -4.57 -2.66 -17.24
CA TRP A 54 -3.85 -3.87 -17.59
C TRP A 54 -4.53 -5.07 -16.91
N THR A 55 -5.23 -5.89 -17.68
CA THR A 55 -6.15 -6.91 -17.14
C THR A 55 -5.43 -8.02 -16.38
N GLU A 56 -4.32 -8.51 -16.92
CA GLU A 56 -3.46 -9.54 -16.30
C GLU A 56 -1.99 -9.27 -16.64
N PRO A 57 -1.04 -9.70 -15.80
CA PRO A 57 0.39 -9.53 -16.10
C PRO A 57 0.84 -10.42 -17.28
N TYR A 58 1.82 -9.91 -18.03
CA TYR A 58 2.46 -10.57 -19.18
C TYR A 58 3.97 -10.71 -18.93
N ASP A 59 4.54 -11.89 -19.18
CA ASP A 59 5.98 -12.14 -19.08
C ASP A 59 6.62 -12.16 -20.47
N PRO A 60 7.39 -11.13 -20.86
CA PRO A 60 7.97 -11.01 -22.20
C PRO A 60 9.20 -11.89 -22.43
N LEU A 61 9.55 -12.74 -21.47
CA LEU A 61 10.73 -13.59 -21.53
C LEU A 61 10.40 -15.08 -21.52
N PRO A 62 11.21 -15.92 -22.18
CA PRO A 62 12.33 -15.53 -23.09
C PRO A 62 11.82 -14.80 -24.34
N TYR A 63 12.68 -14.01 -25.00
CA TYR A 63 12.25 -13.15 -26.11
C TYR A 63 11.71 -13.92 -27.33
N ASP A 64 12.29 -15.09 -27.62
CA ASP A 64 11.92 -15.91 -28.78
C ASP A 64 10.65 -16.75 -28.55
N ASP A 65 10.30 -16.99 -27.28
CA ASP A 65 9.12 -17.77 -26.88
C ASP A 65 8.58 -17.26 -25.52
N PRO A 66 7.94 -16.08 -25.49
CA PRO A 66 7.52 -15.48 -24.23
C PRO A 66 6.51 -16.36 -23.49
N HIS A 67 6.63 -16.47 -22.17
CA HIS A 67 5.61 -17.16 -21.37
C HIS A 67 4.24 -16.46 -21.42
N GLY A 68 4.18 -15.21 -21.88
CA GLY A 68 2.94 -14.48 -22.12
C GLY A 68 2.08 -14.31 -20.88
N ASN A 69 0.76 -14.46 -21.04
CA ASN A 69 -0.23 -14.37 -19.96
C ASN A 69 -0.31 -15.69 -19.18
N TRP A 70 0.66 -15.93 -18.32
CA TRP A 70 0.78 -17.22 -17.63
C TRP A 70 -0.29 -17.44 -16.53
N ILE A 71 -0.92 -16.36 -16.04
CA ILE A 71 -1.94 -16.43 -14.98
C ILE A 71 -3.16 -17.24 -15.44
N SER A 72 -3.52 -17.07 -16.72
CA SER A 72 -4.67 -17.71 -17.37
C SER A 72 -4.27 -18.93 -18.22
N SER A 73 -3.04 -19.44 -18.05
CA SER A 73 -2.58 -20.62 -18.78
C SER A 73 -3.10 -21.93 -18.18
N ASP A 74 -3.20 -22.97 -19.01
CA ASP A 74 -3.61 -24.32 -18.60
C ASP A 74 -2.49 -25.10 -17.87
N TYR A 75 -1.30 -24.51 -17.72
CA TYR A 75 -0.18 -25.16 -17.04
C TYR A 75 -0.42 -25.21 -15.53
N LEU A 76 0.00 -26.31 -14.91
CA LEU A 76 0.00 -26.41 -13.45
C LEU A 76 0.89 -25.30 -12.86
N PRO A 77 0.39 -24.50 -11.91
CA PRO A 77 1.11 -23.39 -11.29
C PRO A 77 2.55 -23.65 -10.89
N ASN A 78 2.82 -24.82 -10.28
CA ASN A 78 4.14 -25.21 -9.79
C ASN A 78 5.13 -25.63 -10.90
N THR A 79 4.65 -25.89 -12.11
CA THR A 79 5.48 -26.24 -13.28
C THR A 79 5.93 -25.02 -14.07
N ILE A 80 5.29 -23.87 -13.84
CA ILE A 80 5.63 -22.62 -14.53
C ILE A 80 7.03 -22.16 -14.09
N PRO A 81 7.98 -21.95 -15.01
CA PRO A 81 9.35 -21.55 -14.68
C PRO A 81 9.43 -20.07 -14.29
N ASN A 82 10.57 -19.65 -13.72
CA ASN A 82 10.90 -18.26 -13.41
C ASN A 82 9.91 -17.55 -12.44
N GLN A 83 9.46 -18.27 -11.41
CA GLN A 83 8.48 -17.77 -10.44
C GLN A 83 8.87 -16.44 -9.80
N GLY A 84 10.14 -16.22 -9.42
CA GLY A 84 10.58 -14.95 -8.84
C GLY A 84 10.34 -13.74 -9.76
N ARG A 85 10.68 -13.86 -11.06
CA ARG A 85 10.38 -12.82 -12.06
C ARG A 85 8.87 -12.62 -12.20
N LYS A 86 8.10 -13.70 -12.26
CA LYS A 86 6.64 -13.64 -12.39
C LYS A 86 5.96 -12.98 -11.19
N ARG A 87 6.43 -13.20 -9.97
CA ARG A 87 5.94 -12.52 -8.76
C ARG A 87 6.27 -11.03 -8.77
N SER A 88 7.45 -10.66 -9.28
CA SER A 88 7.76 -9.25 -9.55
C SER A 88 6.79 -8.64 -10.57
N LEU A 89 6.45 -9.35 -11.64
CA LEU A 89 5.49 -8.88 -12.65
C LEU A 89 4.05 -8.79 -12.11
N VAL A 90 3.62 -9.68 -11.20
CA VAL A 90 2.35 -9.56 -10.47
C VAL A 90 2.30 -8.27 -9.65
N ALA A 91 3.36 -7.96 -8.90
CA ALA A 91 3.46 -6.69 -8.18
C ALA A 91 3.44 -5.48 -9.14
N GLY A 92 4.03 -5.61 -10.33
CA GLY A 92 4.00 -4.58 -11.37
C GLY A 92 2.64 -4.39 -12.02
N TRP A 93 1.88 -5.47 -12.16
CA TRP A 93 0.49 -5.40 -12.61
C TRP A 93 -0.38 -4.63 -11.63
N TRP A 94 -0.25 -4.92 -10.34
CA TRP A 94 -0.96 -4.14 -9.32
C TRP A 94 -0.53 -2.66 -9.35
N TRP A 95 0.78 -2.40 -9.35
CA TRP A 95 1.31 -1.04 -9.35
C TRP A 95 0.89 -0.23 -10.58
N TYR A 96 0.96 -0.82 -11.79
CA TYR A 96 0.57 -0.14 -13.02
C TYR A 96 -0.92 0.21 -13.02
N ASN A 97 -1.79 -0.69 -12.58
CA ASN A 97 -3.21 -0.37 -12.44
C ASN A 97 -3.42 0.72 -11.38
N MET A 98 -2.77 0.61 -10.22
CA MET A 98 -2.85 1.61 -9.15
C MET A 98 -2.41 3.01 -9.62
N ILE A 99 -1.32 3.18 -10.36
CA ILE A 99 -0.92 4.52 -10.83
C ILE A 99 -1.81 5.05 -11.95
N ASN A 100 -2.60 4.22 -12.62
CA ASN A 100 -3.57 4.63 -13.63
C ASN A 100 -5.00 4.76 -13.07
N ARG A 101 -5.18 4.50 -11.76
CA ARG A 101 -6.46 4.61 -11.06
C ARG A 101 -6.32 5.60 -9.91
N ASN A 102 -7.23 6.57 -9.82
CA ASN A 102 -7.33 7.43 -8.66
C ASN A 102 -8.31 6.82 -7.64
N SER A 103 -7.88 5.78 -6.92
CA SER A 103 -8.79 5.02 -6.03
C SER A 103 -8.23 4.80 -4.63
N ILE A 104 -9.11 4.96 -3.64
CA ILE A 104 -8.81 4.59 -2.25
C ILE A 104 -8.69 3.08 -2.06
N ARG A 105 -9.31 2.29 -2.94
CA ARG A 105 -9.27 0.82 -2.85
C ARG A 105 -7.85 0.29 -2.95
N ASP A 106 -7.01 0.84 -3.82
CA ASP A 106 -5.60 0.42 -3.92
C ASP A 106 -4.83 0.68 -2.62
N LYS A 107 -5.13 1.80 -1.96
CA LYS A 107 -4.53 2.19 -0.69
C LYS A 107 -4.95 1.24 0.44
N ILE A 108 -6.24 0.85 0.46
CA ILE A 108 -6.78 -0.13 1.40
C ILE A 108 -6.23 -1.54 1.10
N THR A 109 -6.10 -1.94 -0.17
CA THR A 109 -5.47 -3.23 -0.54
C THR A 109 -4.05 -3.32 0.00
N PHE A 110 -3.25 -2.26 -0.13
CA PHE A 110 -1.91 -2.24 0.46
C PHE A 110 -1.94 -2.26 1.99
N PHE A 111 -2.87 -1.54 2.63
CA PHE A 111 -3.10 -1.63 4.08
C PHE A 111 -3.43 -3.06 4.53
N LEU A 112 -4.31 -3.74 3.79
CA LEU A 112 -4.67 -5.14 4.07
C LEU A 112 -3.48 -6.07 3.94
N HIS A 113 -2.59 -5.86 2.97
CA HIS A 113 -1.32 -6.59 2.88
C HIS A 113 -0.43 -6.36 4.12
N THR A 114 -0.36 -5.14 4.65
CA THR A 114 0.37 -4.86 5.91
C THR A 114 -0.32 -5.43 7.16
N THR A 115 -1.55 -5.94 7.02
CA THR A 115 -2.35 -6.49 8.12
C THR A 115 -2.41 -8.01 8.08
N PHE A 116 -2.61 -8.59 6.90
CA PHE A 116 -2.61 -10.04 6.63
C PHE A 116 -1.38 -10.38 5.79
N THR A 117 -0.22 -10.27 6.42
CA THR A 117 1.06 -10.25 5.71
C THR A 117 1.46 -11.61 5.17
N THR A 118 1.91 -11.58 3.92
CA THR A 118 2.63 -12.66 3.23
C THR A 118 3.86 -12.06 2.53
N SER A 119 4.89 -12.86 2.25
CA SER A 119 6.03 -12.42 1.45
C SER A 119 6.00 -13.05 0.07
N LYS A 120 5.78 -12.25 -0.98
CA LYS A 120 5.71 -12.79 -2.35
C LYS A 120 6.97 -13.53 -2.74
N ASP A 121 8.14 -13.16 -2.22
CA ASP A 121 9.41 -13.77 -2.63
C ASP A 121 9.88 -14.88 -1.70
N ASP A 122 9.19 -15.10 -0.58
CA ASP A 122 9.54 -16.11 0.41
C ASP A 122 8.29 -16.83 0.96
N GLY A 123 8.22 -18.14 0.79
CA GLY A 123 7.15 -18.97 1.39
C GLY A 123 5.78 -18.99 0.68
N THR A 124 5.46 -18.13 -0.29
CA THR A 124 4.10 -18.11 -0.91
C THR A 124 3.92 -19.02 -2.14
N GLY A 125 4.94 -19.78 -2.56
CA GLY A 125 4.84 -20.72 -3.68
C GLY A 125 4.73 -20.06 -5.07
N ALA A 126 3.79 -20.52 -5.89
CA ALA A 126 3.65 -20.10 -7.29
C ALA A 126 3.12 -18.66 -7.43
N SER A 127 3.55 -17.95 -8.47
CA SER A 127 3.14 -16.58 -8.78
C SER A 127 1.63 -16.41 -8.98
N THR A 128 0.95 -17.45 -9.47
CA THR A 128 -0.51 -17.47 -9.58
C THR A 128 -1.20 -17.45 -8.21
N TYR A 129 -0.63 -18.13 -7.20
CA TYR A 129 -1.18 -18.09 -5.85
C TYR A 129 -1.06 -16.69 -5.25
N TYR A 130 0.07 -16.01 -5.51
CA TYR A 130 0.22 -14.62 -5.06
C TYR A 130 -0.69 -13.64 -5.80
N PHE A 131 -0.95 -13.88 -7.09
CA PHE A 131 -1.95 -13.12 -7.83
C PHE A 131 -3.34 -13.27 -7.21
N ASP A 132 -3.75 -14.51 -6.90
CA ASP A 132 -5.03 -14.80 -6.24
C ASP A 132 -5.12 -14.13 -4.86
N HIS A 133 -4.03 -14.17 -4.07
CA HIS A 133 -3.92 -13.46 -2.80
C HIS A 133 -4.14 -11.95 -2.94
N LEU A 134 -3.47 -11.28 -3.89
CA LEU A 134 -3.69 -9.86 -4.13
C LEU A 134 -5.13 -9.56 -4.59
N LYS A 135 -5.73 -10.42 -5.41
CA LYS A 135 -7.13 -10.30 -5.82
C LYS A 135 -8.08 -10.42 -4.63
N LEU A 136 -7.78 -11.29 -3.67
CA LEU A 136 -8.57 -11.45 -2.44
C LEU A 136 -8.49 -10.19 -1.58
N LEU A 137 -7.30 -9.62 -1.39
CA LEU A 137 -7.12 -8.35 -0.68
C LEU A 137 -7.80 -7.17 -1.43
N GLU A 138 -7.76 -7.15 -2.76
CA GLU A 138 -8.48 -6.15 -3.57
C GLU A 138 -10.00 -6.28 -3.42
N PHE A 139 -10.53 -7.50 -3.42
CA PHE A 139 -11.97 -7.76 -3.21
C PHE A 139 -12.43 -7.24 -1.84
N TYR A 140 -11.68 -7.55 -0.78
CA TYR A 140 -12.02 -7.12 0.58
C TYR A 140 -11.60 -5.68 0.92
N SER A 141 -10.99 -4.93 0.00
CA SER A 141 -10.71 -3.50 0.18
C SER A 141 -11.96 -2.65 0.40
N ASN A 142 -13.14 -3.17 0.06
CA ASN A 142 -14.44 -2.57 0.35
C ASN A 142 -15.36 -3.54 1.12
N GLY A 143 -14.78 -4.49 1.85
CA GLY A 143 -15.51 -5.55 2.58
C GLY A 143 -15.25 -5.54 4.08
N SER A 144 -15.59 -6.67 4.71
CA SER A 144 -15.40 -6.89 6.15
C SER A 144 -14.06 -7.55 6.46
N LEU A 145 -13.32 -7.02 7.43
CA LEU A 145 -12.10 -7.65 7.98
C LEU A 145 -12.39 -9.02 8.58
N LYS A 146 -13.60 -9.19 9.13
CA LYS A 146 -14.06 -10.45 9.72
C LYS A 146 -14.23 -11.52 8.65
N GLU A 147 -14.88 -11.18 7.55
CA GLU A 147 -15.04 -12.11 6.42
C GLU A 147 -13.71 -12.39 5.72
N LEU A 148 -12.84 -11.39 5.55
CA LEU A 148 -11.49 -11.61 5.04
C LEU A 148 -10.70 -12.61 5.91
N SER A 149 -10.81 -12.52 7.24
CA SER A 149 -10.12 -13.43 8.17
C SER A 149 -10.56 -14.89 8.00
N LYS A 150 -11.82 -15.13 7.61
CA LYS A 150 -12.31 -16.47 7.26
C LYS A 150 -11.70 -16.93 5.94
N LYS A 151 -11.82 -16.11 4.89
CA LYS A 151 -11.41 -16.47 3.52
C LYS A 151 -9.90 -16.65 3.38
N ILE A 152 -9.11 -15.82 4.04
CA ILE A 152 -7.63 -15.86 3.93
C ILE A 152 -7.02 -17.14 4.51
N THR A 153 -7.76 -17.85 5.38
CA THR A 153 -7.36 -19.17 5.90
C THR A 153 -7.26 -20.22 4.78
N LEU A 154 -7.96 -20.02 3.66
CA LEU A 154 -7.90 -20.91 2.50
C LEU A 154 -7.16 -20.30 1.32
N ASP A 155 -6.53 -19.14 1.48
CA ASP A 155 -5.69 -18.58 0.45
C ASP A 155 -4.45 -19.47 0.23
N ASN A 156 -4.19 -19.87 -1.03
CA ASN A 156 -3.11 -20.81 -1.33
C ASN A 156 -1.72 -20.24 -0.98
N ALA A 157 -1.53 -18.92 -1.09
CA ALA A 157 -0.27 -18.28 -0.70
C ALA A 157 -0.11 -18.27 0.83
N MET A 158 -1.16 -17.92 1.59
CA MET A 158 -1.16 -17.92 3.05
C MET A 158 -0.95 -19.33 3.64
N LEU A 159 -1.62 -20.34 3.09
CA LEU A 159 -1.48 -21.74 3.51
C LEU A 159 -0.03 -22.24 3.41
N LEU A 160 0.71 -21.78 2.40
CA LEU A 160 2.13 -22.11 2.24
C LEU A 160 3.01 -21.23 3.13
N TYR A 161 2.76 -19.92 3.17
CA TYR A 161 3.61 -18.95 3.87
C TYR A 161 3.73 -19.22 5.37
N LEU A 162 2.64 -19.65 6.01
CA LEU A 162 2.61 -19.96 7.44
C LEU A 162 2.53 -21.48 7.71
N ASP A 163 3.00 -22.28 6.75
CA ASP A 163 3.14 -23.73 6.84
C ASP A 163 1.86 -24.49 7.23
N ASN A 164 0.68 -23.89 7.08
CA ASN A 164 -0.58 -24.53 7.48
C ASN A 164 -0.90 -25.78 6.63
N THR A 165 -0.30 -25.90 5.43
CA THR A 165 -0.33 -27.16 4.67
C THR A 165 0.27 -28.36 5.41
N THR A 166 1.10 -28.14 6.43
CA THR A 166 1.68 -29.18 7.29
C THR A 166 0.93 -29.39 8.61
N ASN A 167 -0.03 -28.51 8.92
CA ASN A 167 -0.87 -28.60 10.11
C ASN A 167 -1.88 -29.76 9.98
N ASN A 168 -1.71 -30.79 10.81
CA ASN A 168 -2.54 -32.01 10.78
C ASN A 168 -2.95 -32.40 12.20
N ALA A 169 -4.06 -33.12 12.36
CA ALA A 169 -4.62 -33.52 13.65
C ALA A 169 -3.58 -34.12 14.63
N ASN A 170 -2.74 -35.02 14.14
CA ASN A 170 -1.73 -35.72 14.96
C ASN A 170 -0.42 -34.94 15.13
N ASN A 171 -0.28 -33.79 14.46
CA ASN A 171 0.87 -32.90 14.55
C ASN A 171 0.43 -31.46 14.29
N PRO A 172 -0.29 -30.83 15.25
CA PRO A 172 -0.74 -29.45 15.10
C PRO A 172 0.45 -28.51 14.88
N ASN A 173 0.35 -27.64 13.87
CA ASN A 173 1.33 -26.59 13.62
C ASN A 173 0.74 -25.24 14.02
N GLU A 174 1.34 -24.63 15.03
CA GLU A 174 0.85 -23.40 15.64
C GLU A 174 1.18 -22.12 14.87
N ASN A 175 2.05 -22.18 13.85
CA ASN A 175 2.56 -20.98 13.18
C ASN A 175 1.42 -20.09 12.67
N TYR A 176 0.54 -20.61 11.81
CA TYR A 176 -0.60 -19.85 11.32
C TYR A 176 -1.54 -19.37 12.45
N ALA A 177 -1.81 -20.21 13.45
CA ALA A 177 -2.68 -19.87 14.56
C ALA A 177 -2.13 -18.71 15.42
N ARG A 178 -0.81 -18.72 15.66
CA ARG A 178 -0.12 -17.68 16.40
C ARG A 178 -0.20 -16.36 15.66
N GLU A 179 0.16 -16.36 14.38
CA GLU A 179 0.12 -15.13 13.57
C GLU A 179 -1.30 -14.61 13.36
N PHE A 180 -2.28 -15.52 13.25
CA PHE A 180 -3.69 -15.17 13.16
C PHE A 180 -4.13 -14.35 14.39
N LEU A 181 -3.83 -14.81 15.61
CA LEU A 181 -4.17 -14.10 16.85
C LEU A 181 -3.28 -12.88 17.08
N GLU A 182 -1.96 -13.06 16.98
CA GLU A 182 -0.96 -12.07 17.37
C GLU A 182 -0.87 -10.89 16.41
N LEU A 183 -0.86 -11.16 15.10
CA LEU A 183 -0.57 -10.14 14.10
C LEU A 183 -1.82 -9.77 13.30
N PHE A 184 -2.64 -10.74 12.91
CA PHE A 184 -3.69 -10.48 11.92
C PHE A 184 -5.00 -10.00 12.53
N THR A 185 -5.31 -10.38 13.78
CA THR A 185 -6.61 -10.13 14.42
C THR A 185 -6.53 -9.39 15.76
N ILE A 186 -6.60 -10.09 16.89
CA ILE A 186 -6.79 -9.50 18.22
C ILE A 186 -5.55 -8.75 18.75
N GLY A 187 -4.36 -9.11 18.27
CA GLY A 187 -3.12 -8.53 18.79
C GLY A 187 -2.70 -9.19 20.11
N LYS A 188 -1.40 -9.19 20.41
CA LYS A 188 -0.86 -9.72 21.68
C LYS A 188 -1.49 -9.09 22.93
N GLY A 189 -1.57 -7.75 22.99
CA GLY A 189 -1.78 -7.06 24.27
C GLY A 189 -0.53 -7.07 25.16
N GLU A 190 -0.67 -6.74 26.44
CA GLU A 190 0.47 -6.75 27.37
C GLU A 190 0.85 -8.20 27.72
N GLN A 191 2.15 -8.46 27.81
CA GLN A 191 2.63 -9.77 28.22
C GLN A 191 2.47 -9.92 29.74
N VAL A 192 1.81 -11.00 30.17
CA VAL A 192 1.54 -11.29 31.60
C VAL A 192 2.24 -12.58 32.07
N GLY A 193 2.72 -13.40 31.14
CA GLY A 193 3.53 -14.59 31.39
C GLY A 193 4.29 -15.03 30.15
N ASP A 194 5.11 -16.08 30.27
CA ASP A 194 5.78 -16.69 29.10
C ASP A 194 4.73 -17.34 28.20
N GLY A 195 4.55 -16.81 26.99
CA GLY A 195 3.51 -17.25 26.05
C GLY A 195 2.10 -16.76 26.36
N ASP A 196 1.90 -16.04 27.47
CA ASP A 196 0.59 -15.55 27.91
C ASP A 196 0.51 -14.03 27.85
N TYR A 197 -0.56 -13.54 27.22
CA TYR A 197 -0.82 -12.13 27.03
C TYR A 197 -2.23 -11.76 27.52
N THR A 198 -2.50 -10.47 27.66
CA THR A 198 -3.82 -9.99 28.10
C THR A 198 -4.95 -10.38 27.15
N ASN A 199 -4.64 -10.59 25.86
CA ASN A 199 -5.66 -10.84 24.83
C ASN A 199 -5.85 -12.33 24.50
N TYR A 200 -4.81 -13.16 24.67
CA TYR A 200 -4.87 -14.61 24.46
C TYR A 200 -3.72 -15.31 25.21
N THR A 201 -3.86 -16.62 25.39
CA THR A 201 -2.88 -17.50 26.03
C THR A 201 -2.23 -18.45 25.03
N GLU A 202 -1.15 -19.10 25.43
CA GLU A 202 -0.51 -20.15 24.62
C GLU A 202 -1.47 -21.32 24.31
N ASN A 203 -2.36 -21.65 25.25
CA ASN A 203 -3.40 -22.66 25.03
C ASN A 203 -4.38 -22.25 23.91
N ASP A 204 -4.68 -20.95 23.78
CA ASP A 204 -5.57 -20.46 22.71
C ASP A 204 -4.93 -20.62 21.33
N VAL A 205 -3.61 -20.43 21.23
CA VAL A 205 -2.85 -20.70 20.01
C VAL A 205 -2.95 -22.19 19.64
N GLN A 206 -2.76 -23.08 20.60
CA GLN A 206 -2.89 -24.53 20.39
C GLN A 206 -4.30 -24.93 19.94
N GLN A 207 -5.34 -24.37 20.55
CA GLN A 207 -6.72 -24.64 20.15
C GLN A 207 -7.05 -24.10 18.76
N ALA A 208 -6.59 -22.89 18.42
CA ALA A 208 -6.73 -22.35 17.08
C ALA A 208 -5.97 -23.18 16.04
N ALA A 209 -4.78 -23.71 16.38
CA ALA A 209 -4.03 -24.61 15.51
C ALA A 209 -4.82 -25.89 15.18
N ARG A 210 -5.55 -26.43 16.16
CA ARG A 210 -6.45 -27.58 15.95
C ARG A 210 -7.61 -27.23 15.01
N VAL A 211 -8.23 -26.05 15.16
CA VAL A 211 -9.26 -25.55 14.20
C VAL A 211 -8.69 -25.45 12.78
N PHE A 212 -7.46 -24.94 12.62
CA PHE A 212 -6.82 -24.77 11.31
C PHE A 212 -6.16 -26.03 10.74
N SER A 213 -6.30 -27.18 11.39
CA SER A 213 -5.72 -28.44 10.90
C SER A 213 -6.46 -28.99 9.67
N GLY A 214 -5.74 -29.65 8.76
CA GLY A 214 -6.36 -30.30 7.61
C GLY A 214 -6.66 -29.40 6.40
N PHE A 215 -6.39 -28.09 6.46
CA PHE A 215 -6.46 -27.22 5.27
C PHE A 215 -5.18 -27.33 4.43
N LYS A 216 -5.33 -27.46 3.11
CA LYS A 216 -4.23 -27.73 2.16
C LYS A 216 -4.36 -26.88 0.92
N THR A 217 -3.26 -26.66 0.20
CA THR A 217 -3.33 -26.00 -1.11
C THR A 217 -4.04 -26.87 -2.15
N GLN A 218 -4.72 -26.22 -3.08
CA GLN A 218 -5.23 -26.84 -4.30
C GLN A 218 -4.27 -26.50 -5.46
N LEU A 219 -3.40 -27.43 -5.82
CA LEU A 219 -2.26 -27.16 -6.70
C LEU A 219 -2.66 -26.61 -8.07
N ASP A 220 -3.76 -27.14 -8.63
CA ASP A 220 -4.29 -26.78 -9.95
C ASP A 220 -5.28 -25.60 -9.93
N ARG A 221 -5.52 -24.97 -8.77
CA ARG A 221 -6.45 -23.83 -8.60
C ARG A 221 -7.90 -24.13 -9.01
N SER A 222 -8.30 -25.39 -9.04
CA SER A 222 -9.63 -25.80 -9.53
C SER A 222 -10.79 -25.55 -8.55
N ILE A 223 -10.51 -25.36 -7.26
CA ILE A 223 -11.53 -25.03 -6.25
C ILE A 223 -11.65 -23.51 -6.19
N ILE A 224 -12.85 -23.01 -6.50
CA ILE A 224 -13.16 -21.59 -6.55
C ILE A 224 -14.08 -21.24 -5.39
N ASP A 225 -13.71 -20.21 -4.63
CA ASP A 225 -14.58 -19.63 -3.61
C ASP A 225 -15.78 -18.94 -4.29
N THR A 226 -17.00 -19.31 -3.92
CA THR A 226 -18.22 -18.84 -4.58
C THR A 226 -18.54 -17.37 -4.33
N ASP A 227 -18.03 -16.81 -3.23
CA ASP A 227 -18.34 -15.42 -2.85
C ASP A 227 -17.43 -14.43 -3.56
N THR A 228 -16.15 -14.81 -3.73
CA THR A 228 -15.11 -13.97 -4.32
C THR A 228 -14.81 -14.31 -5.78
N ASN A 229 -15.17 -15.52 -6.23
CA ASN A 229 -14.79 -16.10 -7.52
C ASN A 229 -13.26 -16.18 -7.72
N ILE A 230 -12.53 -16.44 -6.61
CA ILE A 230 -11.06 -16.57 -6.58
C ILE A 230 -10.69 -18.01 -6.22
N PRO A 231 -9.63 -18.60 -6.83
CA PRO A 231 -9.14 -19.90 -6.41
C PRO A 231 -8.75 -19.95 -4.92
N MET A 232 -9.16 -21.02 -4.25
CA MET A 232 -8.88 -21.27 -2.85
C MET A 232 -8.24 -22.65 -2.65
N GLY A 233 -7.80 -22.93 -1.43
CA GLY A 233 -7.31 -24.23 -1.00
C GLY A 233 -8.44 -25.26 -0.87
N ARG A 234 -8.10 -26.42 -0.31
CA ARG A 234 -9.01 -27.54 -0.09
C ARG A 234 -8.98 -27.99 1.37
N THR A 235 -10.06 -28.65 1.77
CA THR A 235 -10.11 -29.40 3.03
C THR A 235 -9.52 -30.81 2.86
N ASN A 236 -8.98 -31.36 3.94
CA ASN A 236 -8.62 -32.76 4.06
C ASN A 236 -9.10 -33.26 5.43
N THR A 237 -10.32 -33.81 5.46
CA THR A 237 -10.98 -34.24 6.70
C THR A 237 -10.20 -35.32 7.45
N ASN A 238 -9.47 -36.20 6.74
CA ASN A 238 -8.62 -37.23 7.35
C ASN A 238 -7.42 -36.66 8.12
N GLN A 239 -7.10 -35.38 7.93
CA GLN A 239 -6.00 -34.67 8.59
C GLN A 239 -6.49 -33.55 9.50
N HIS A 240 -7.80 -33.41 9.68
CA HIS A 240 -8.40 -32.43 10.58
C HIS A 240 -8.63 -33.05 11.96
N ASP A 241 -8.33 -32.29 13.02
CA ASP A 241 -8.71 -32.63 14.39
C ASP A 241 -10.19 -32.32 14.56
N SER A 242 -11.04 -33.35 14.64
CA SER A 242 -12.50 -33.19 14.75
C SER A 242 -13.01 -33.06 16.18
N GLY A 243 -12.13 -33.01 17.19
CA GLY A 243 -12.53 -32.88 18.58
C GLY A 243 -12.89 -31.44 18.96
N ASP A 244 -13.66 -31.24 20.02
CA ASP A 244 -13.94 -29.88 20.53
C ASP A 244 -12.65 -29.14 20.94
N LYS A 245 -12.64 -27.81 20.74
CA LYS A 245 -11.52 -26.94 21.08
C LYS A 245 -11.96 -25.92 22.12
N GLN A 246 -11.47 -26.07 23.35
CA GLN A 246 -11.81 -25.22 24.48
C GLN A 246 -10.76 -24.13 24.68
N PHE A 247 -11.14 -22.89 24.40
CA PHE A 247 -10.31 -21.71 24.62
C PHE A 247 -10.25 -21.34 26.10
N SER A 248 -9.29 -20.50 26.46
CA SER A 248 -9.00 -20.06 27.81
C SER A 248 -10.01 -19.03 28.32
N SER A 249 -9.80 -18.56 29.55
CA SER A 249 -10.56 -17.45 30.11
C SER A 249 -10.43 -16.14 29.33
N ALA A 250 -9.36 -15.95 28.53
CA ALA A 250 -9.22 -14.78 27.66
C ALA A 250 -10.35 -14.69 26.62
N PHE A 251 -10.89 -15.84 26.22
CA PHE A 251 -12.07 -15.95 25.36
C PHE A 251 -13.29 -16.50 26.11
N ASN A 252 -13.43 -16.21 27.41
CA ASN A 252 -14.56 -16.64 28.24
C ASN A 252 -14.80 -18.16 28.27
N ASN A 253 -13.74 -18.96 28.14
CA ASN A 253 -13.80 -20.42 28.04
C ASN A 253 -14.69 -20.94 26.90
N HIS A 254 -14.76 -20.18 25.79
CA HIS A 254 -15.56 -20.55 24.63
C HIS A 254 -15.12 -21.90 24.04
N ILE A 255 -16.08 -22.66 23.55
CA ILE A 255 -15.85 -23.98 22.94
C ILE A 255 -16.23 -23.87 21.47
N VAL A 256 -15.25 -24.08 20.59
CA VAL A 256 -15.50 -24.34 19.17
C VAL A 256 -15.85 -25.82 19.04
N THR A 257 -17.06 -26.08 18.55
CA THR A 257 -17.58 -27.46 18.40
C THR A 257 -16.85 -28.16 17.27
N GLY A 258 -16.35 -29.37 17.52
CA GLY A 258 -15.60 -30.16 16.55
C GLY A 258 -16.47 -30.80 15.47
N HIS A 259 -15.94 -30.90 14.24
CA HIS A 259 -16.65 -31.48 13.10
C HIS A 259 -15.81 -32.46 12.28
N GLU A 260 -16.48 -33.43 11.64
CA GLU A 260 -15.84 -34.46 10.80
C GLU A 260 -15.99 -34.22 9.28
N THR A 261 -16.78 -33.23 8.87
CA THR A 261 -17.09 -32.94 7.46
C THR A 261 -16.39 -31.67 6.98
N SER A 262 -16.16 -31.56 5.66
CA SER A 262 -15.59 -30.33 5.08
C SER A 262 -16.44 -29.10 5.39
N GLU A 263 -17.77 -29.21 5.31
CA GLU A 263 -18.70 -28.13 5.68
C GLU A 263 -18.49 -27.69 7.14
N GLY A 264 -18.37 -28.66 8.05
CA GLY A 264 -18.19 -28.39 9.46
C GLY A 264 -16.83 -27.77 9.78
N MET A 265 -15.77 -28.10 9.04
CA MET A 265 -14.47 -27.41 9.17
C MET A 265 -14.58 -25.90 8.89
N PHE A 266 -15.42 -25.49 7.93
CA PHE A 266 -15.67 -24.06 7.71
C PHE A 266 -16.50 -23.43 8.84
N ASP A 267 -17.41 -24.19 9.43
CA ASP A 267 -18.16 -23.75 10.62
C ASP A 267 -17.23 -23.53 11.82
N GLU A 268 -16.22 -24.38 12.02
CA GLU A 268 -15.21 -24.16 13.06
C GLU A 268 -14.42 -22.86 12.85
N ILE A 269 -14.03 -22.55 11.61
CA ILE A 269 -13.41 -21.26 11.28
C ILE A 269 -14.36 -20.11 11.61
N ASN A 270 -15.65 -20.24 11.29
CA ASN A 270 -16.65 -19.22 11.62
C ASN A 270 -16.76 -18.99 13.12
N GLN A 271 -16.87 -20.05 13.92
CA GLN A 271 -16.94 -19.96 15.38
C GLN A 271 -15.68 -19.32 15.98
N LEU A 272 -14.48 -19.73 15.52
CA LEU A 272 -13.21 -19.13 15.94
C LEU A 272 -13.14 -17.64 15.60
N VAL A 273 -13.45 -17.27 14.36
CA VAL A 273 -13.44 -15.87 13.92
C VAL A 273 -14.49 -15.04 14.68
N ASP A 274 -15.70 -15.57 14.87
CA ASP A 274 -16.75 -14.89 15.62
C ASP A 274 -16.34 -14.64 17.08
N MET A 275 -15.72 -15.62 17.72
CA MET A 275 -15.18 -15.51 19.07
C MET A 275 -14.09 -14.43 19.15
N VAL A 276 -13.10 -14.44 18.24
CA VAL A 276 -12.01 -13.45 18.22
C VAL A 276 -12.55 -12.04 17.94
N PHE A 277 -13.47 -11.88 16.99
CA PHE A 277 -14.04 -10.59 16.61
C PHE A 277 -15.09 -10.07 17.59
N SER A 278 -15.55 -10.90 18.54
CA SER A 278 -16.38 -10.44 19.65
C SER A 278 -15.60 -9.64 20.70
N GLN A 279 -14.27 -9.76 20.71
CA GLN A 279 -13.40 -9.05 21.65
C GLN A 279 -13.19 -7.60 21.19
N HIS A 280 -13.40 -6.65 22.10
CA HIS A 280 -13.18 -5.22 21.82
C HIS A 280 -11.71 -4.94 21.42
N ALA A 281 -10.76 -5.70 21.97
CA ALA A 281 -9.34 -5.62 21.62
C ALA A 281 -9.07 -5.80 20.11
N THR A 282 -9.85 -6.66 19.43
CA THR A 282 -9.73 -6.88 17.98
C THR A 282 -10.07 -5.62 17.19
N ALA A 283 -11.15 -4.92 17.57
CA ALA A 283 -11.50 -3.65 16.93
C ALA A 283 -10.45 -2.57 17.17
N LEU A 284 -9.95 -2.45 18.41
CA LEU A 284 -8.88 -1.52 18.75
C LEU A 284 -7.60 -1.79 17.96
N ASN A 285 -7.20 -3.06 17.80
CA ASN A 285 -6.00 -3.41 17.05
C ASN A 285 -6.10 -2.95 15.59
N TYR A 286 -7.22 -3.21 14.92
CA TYR A 286 -7.43 -2.75 13.54
C TYR A 286 -7.46 -1.23 13.44
N VAL A 287 -8.19 -0.54 14.32
CA VAL A 287 -8.29 0.93 14.26
C VAL A 287 -6.95 1.59 14.52
N LYS A 288 -6.13 1.07 15.44
CA LYS A 288 -4.76 1.56 15.66
C LYS A 288 -3.90 1.41 14.41
N LYS A 289 -4.00 0.28 13.69
CA LYS A 289 -3.31 0.10 12.41
C LYS A 289 -3.83 1.06 11.33
N ILE A 290 -5.15 1.23 11.20
CA ILE A 290 -5.78 2.19 10.28
C ILE A 290 -5.26 3.60 10.57
N TYR A 291 -5.29 4.03 11.83
CA TYR A 291 -4.84 5.35 12.25
C TYR A 291 -3.37 5.59 11.88
N ARG A 292 -2.47 4.64 12.20
CA ARG A 292 -1.05 4.74 11.84
C ARG A 292 -0.82 4.83 10.34
N PHE A 293 -1.61 4.09 9.57
CA PHE A 293 -1.45 4.01 8.13
C PHE A 293 -1.95 5.29 7.42
N PHE A 294 -3.07 5.85 7.88
CA PHE A 294 -3.74 6.98 7.22
C PHE A 294 -3.43 8.34 7.84
N VAL A 295 -3.07 8.44 9.12
CA VAL A 295 -2.99 9.72 9.84
C VAL A 295 -1.56 10.05 10.27
N LYS A 296 -1.06 9.42 11.34
CA LYS A 296 0.30 9.58 11.89
C LYS A 296 0.68 8.42 12.81
N SER A 297 1.98 8.22 13.03
CA SER A 297 2.54 7.06 13.75
C SER A 297 2.17 6.99 15.23
N GLU A 298 1.99 8.14 15.87
CA GLU A 298 1.78 8.29 17.32
C GLU A 298 0.64 9.26 17.60
N TRP A 299 -0.03 9.08 18.75
CA TRP A 299 -1.17 9.88 19.14
C TRP A 299 -1.23 10.06 20.67
N SER A 300 -1.99 11.06 21.12
CA SER A 300 -2.17 11.36 22.54
C SER A 300 -3.23 10.46 23.18
N GLN A 301 -3.26 10.40 24.52
CA GLN A 301 -4.35 9.73 25.24
C GLN A 301 -5.73 10.30 24.87
N GLU A 302 -5.83 11.61 24.64
CA GLU A 302 -7.08 12.23 24.18
C GLU A 302 -7.52 11.70 22.81
N THR A 303 -6.59 11.47 21.88
CA THR A 303 -6.91 10.86 20.58
C THR A 303 -7.30 9.40 20.73
N GLU A 304 -6.66 8.65 21.65
CA GLU A 304 -7.07 7.29 21.98
C GLU A 304 -8.54 7.28 22.45
N ASP A 305 -8.87 8.16 23.40
CA ASP A 305 -10.18 8.20 24.05
C ASP A 305 -11.29 8.70 23.12
N THR A 306 -11.01 9.66 22.22
CA THR A 306 -12.04 10.38 21.44
C THR A 306 -12.07 10.06 19.94
N VAL A 307 -11.06 9.36 19.41
CA VAL A 307 -10.98 8.99 17.99
C VAL A 307 -10.83 7.48 17.84
N ILE A 308 -9.83 6.88 18.48
CA ILE A 308 -9.55 5.45 18.33
C ILE A 308 -10.71 4.61 18.89
N ASN A 309 -11.18 4.92 20.11
CA ASN A 309 -12.28 4.18 20.74
C ASN A 309 -13.60 4.34 19.98
N ASP A 310 -13.91 5.55 19.50
CA ASP A 310 -15.13 5.82 18.73
C ASP A 310 -15.11 5.08 17.38
N LEU A 311 -13.98 5.08 16.67
CA LEU A 311 -13.81 4.31 15.43
C LEU A 311 -13.86 2.79 15.68
N ALA A 312 -13.38 2.31 16.84
CA ALA A 312 -13.47 0.90 17.19
C ALA A 312 -14.92 0.48 17.43
N GLN A 313 -15.71 1.35 18.06
CA GLN A 313 -17.14 1.13 18.22
C GLN A 313 -17.87 1.11 16.87
N GLU A 314 -17.54 2.02 15.95
CA GLU A 314 -18.07 2.04 14.57
C GLU A 314 -17.70 0.76 13.81
N LEU A 315 -16.47 0.27 13.97
CA LEU A 315 -16.03 -0.98 13.35
C LEU A 315 -16.87 -2.16 13.86
N ILE A 316 -17.16 -2.22 15.16
CA ILE A 316 -18.01 -3.27 15.75
C ILE A 316 -19.44 -3.15 15.23
N SER A 317 -20.05 -1.96 15.28
CA SER A 317 -21.45 -1.76 14.88
C SER A 317 -21.70 -1.98 13.40
N SER A 318 -20.68 -1.78 12.56
CA SER A 318 -20.73 -2.05 11.12
C SER A 318 -20.41 -3.51 10.76
N ASN A 319 -20.24 -4.41 11.73
CA ASN A 319 -19.78 -5.80 11.52
C ASN A 319 -18.43 -5.86 10.78
N PHE A 320 -17.49 -5.04 11.24
CA PHE A 320 -16.09 -4.96 10.79
C PHE A 320 -15.92 -4.55 9.32
N GLN A 321 -16.87 -3.79 8.77
CA GLN A 321 -16.74 -3.20 7.44
C GLN A 321 -15.67 -2.10 7.47
N ILE A 322 -14.72 -2.16 6.55
CA ILE A 322 -13.57 -1.24 6.53
C ILE A 322 -13.99 0.17 6.08
N SER A 323 -14.84 0.23 5.04
CA SER A 323 -15.20 1.49 4.38
C SER A 323 -15.83 2.52 5.33
N PRO A 324 -16.83 2.19 6.19
CA PRO A 324 -17.41 3.16 7.11
C PRO A 324 -16.39 3.82 8.05
N VAL A 325 -15.45 3.05 8.58
CA VAL A 325 -14.42 3.52 9.53
C VAL A 325 -13.42 4.43 8.85
N ILE A 326 -12.91 4.03 7.68
CA ILE A 326 -12.00 4.88 6.89
C ILE A 326 -12.70 6.16 6.44
N LYS A 327 -13.97 6.07 6.06
CA LYS A 327 -14.79 7.23 5.66
C LYS A 327 -15.02 8.19 6.82
N ALA A 328 -15.39 7.70 7.99
CA ALA A 328 -15.52 8.51 9.19
C ALA A 328 -14.20 9.22 9.53
N LEU A 329 -13.07 8.50 9.46
CA LEU A 329 -11.76 9.06 9.73
C LEU A 329 -11.35 10.14 8.71
N LEU A 330 -11.32 9.81 7.41
CA LEU A 330 -10.78 10.71 6.37
C LEU A 330 -11.66 11.93 6.07
N THR A 331 -12.91 11.93 6.52
CA THR A 331 -13.81 13.09 6.39
C THR A 331 -13.90 13.92 7.66
N SER A 332 -13.32 13.45 8.77
CA SER A 332 -13.37 14.13 10.05
C SER A 332 -12.57 15.44 10.08
N THR A 333 -12.97 16.35 10.96
CA THR A 333 -12.19 17.53 11.33
C THR A 333 -10.81 17.16 11.91
N HIS A 334 -10.72 16.05 12.67
CA HIS A 334 -9.47 15.53 13.23
C HIS A 334 -8.43 15.25 12.14
N PHE A 335 -8.82 14.58 11.06
CA PHE A 335 -7.90 14.22 9.99
C PHE A 335 -7.25 15.42 9.29
N TYR A 336 -7.93 16.57 9.29
CA TYR A 336 -7.42 17.81 8.70
C TYR A 336 -6.83 18.77 9.72
N ASP A 337 -6.70 18.34 10.98
CA ASP A 337 -6.16 19.16 12.06
C ASP A 337 -6.95 20.45 12.29
N LEU A 338 -8.28 20.33 12.26
CA LEU A 338 -9.22 21.46 12.39
C LEU A 338 -9.87 21.51 13.78
N ASN A 339 -9.36 20.71 14.72
CA ASN A 339 -9.96 20.55 16.05
C ASN A 339 -9.41 21.55 17.06
N ASP A 340 -8.19 22.05 16.82
CA ASP A 340 -7.52 23.03 17.65
C ASP A 340 -6.56 23.91 16.81
N GLU A 341 -5.80 24.77 17.49
CA GLU A 341 -4.79 25.67 16.90
C GLU A 341 -3.36 25.29 17.37
N ASN A 342 -3.15 24.07 17.86
CA ASN A 342 -1.87 23.65 18.44
C ASN A 342 -0.86 23.25 17.36
N SER A 343 0.13 24.10 17.13
CA SER A 343 1.16 23.83 16.12
C SER A 343 2.16 22.72 16.47
N ASN A 344 2.01 22.03 17.62
CA ASN A 344 2.97 21.03 18.10
C ASN A 344 2.57 19.58 17.79
N ASP A 345 1.35 19.32 17.34
CA ASP A 345 0.84 17.98 17.05
C ASP A 345 0.26 17.83 15.64
N GLU A 346 0.83 18.62 14.72
CA GLU A 346 0.38 18.72 13.34
C GLU A 346 0.24 17.35 12.65
N ILE A 347 -0.93 17.08 12.08
CA ILE A 347 -1.18 15.84 11.32
C ILE A 347 -0.64 15.97 9.89
N ILE A 348 -0.75 17.16 9.30
CA ILE A 348 -0.39 17.38 7.90
C ILE A 348 1.14 17.38 7.76
N GLY A 349 1.65 16.49 6.88
CA GLY A 349 3.08 16.34 6.65
C GLY A 349 3.84 15.50 7.68
N SER A 350 3.14 14.89 8.65
CA SER A 350 3.76 14.15 9.77
C SER A 350 4.43 12.81 9.41
N ILE A 351 4.01 12.15 8.31
CA ILE A 351 4.53 10.83 7.90
C ILE A 351 5.55 10.96 6.76
N ILE A 352 6.69 10.30 6.91
CA ILE A 352 7.67 10.04 5.85
C ILE A 352 7.10 9.07 4.82
N LYS A 353 7.09 9.47 3.55
CA LYS A 353 6.61 8.64 2.44
C LYS A 353 7.41 7.33 2.35
N SER A 354 6.69 6.21 2.24
CA SER A 354 7.30 4.92 1.88
C SER A 354 7.92 5.01 0.47
N PRO A 355 8.89 4.14 0.13
CA PRO A 355 9.47 4.11 -1.22
C PRO A 355 8.41 3.96 -2.33
N LEU A 356 7.38 3.15 -2.10
CA LEU A 356 6.25 2.99 -3.01
C LEU A 356 5.46 4.29 -3.21
N GLN A 357 5.13 5.01 -2.13
CA GLN A 357 4.44 6.30 -2.23
C GLN A 357 5.31 7.34 -2.94
N LEU A 358 6.60 7.43 -2.55
CA LEU A 358 7.54 8.38 -3.13
C LEU A 358 7.64 8.19 -4.65
N MET A 359 7.90 6.98 -5.12
CA MET A 359 8.04 6.72 -6.55
C MET A 359 6.75 6.93 -7.33
N SER A 360 5.61 6.48 -6.79
CA SER A 360 4.32 6.64 -7.46
C SER A 360 3.91 8.12 -7.54
N GLU A 361 4.17 8.91 -6.51
CA GLU A 361 3.95 10.35 -6.55
C GLU A 361 4.89 11.04 -7.55
N MET A 362 6.17 10.69 -7.59
CA MET A 362 7.10 11.30 -8.55
C MET A 362 6.68 11.02 -10.00
N VAL A 363 6.21 9.81 -10.29
CA VAL A 363 5.68 9.45 -11.61
C VAL A 363 4.46 10.29 -11.98
N ASN A 364 3.51 10.48 -11.07
CA ASN A 364 2.26 11.18 -11.37
C ASN A 364 2.36 12.71 -11.30
N ILE A 365 3.15 13.25 -10.37
CA ILE A 365 3.38 14.71 -10.25
C ILE A 365 4.08 15.22 -11.51
N PHE A 366 5.16 14.55 -11.93
CA PHE A 366 5.94 14.98 -13.09
C PHE A 366 5.43 14.45 -14.43
N ASN A 367 4.24 13.83 -14.45
CA ASN A 367 3.61 13.28 -15.65
C ASN A 367 4.55 12.36 -16.47
N ILE A 368 5.26 11.46 -15.78
CA ILE A 368 6.27 10.62 -16.41
C ILE A 368 5.57 9.59 -17.31
N PRO A 369 5.94 9.48 -18.60
CA PRO A 369 5.30 8.57 -19.54
C PRO A 369 5.74 7.13 -19.29
N VAL A 370 5.13 6.48 -18.29
CA VAL A 370 5.37 5.06 -17.99
C VAL A 370 5.00 4.22 -19.21
N PRO A 371 5.87 3.32 -19.70
CA PRO A 371 5.56 2.53 -20.88
C PRO A 371 4.31 1.67 -20.66
N ASN A 372 3.33 1.79 -21.56
CA ASN A 372 2.10 1.01 -21.48
C ASN A 372 2.40 -0.48 -21.75
N PRO A 373 2.11 -1.41 -20.82
CA PRO A 373 2.44 -2.82 -20.98
C PRO A 373 1.65 -3.50 -22.09
N ASN A 374 0.49 -2.97 -22.50
CA ASN A 374 -0.29 -3.52 -23.61
C ASN A 374 0.34 -3.21 -24.99
N SER A 375 1.11 -2.12 -25.12
CA SER A 375 1.74 -1.71 -26.39
C SER A 375 3.27 -1.75 -26.39
N ASN A 376 3.89 -1.70 -25.22
CA ASN A 376 5.34 -1.66 -25.04
C ASN A 376 5.77 -2.41 -23.75
N ILE A 377 5.48 -3.71 -23.71
CA ILE A 377 5.84 -4.57 -22.57
C ILE A 377 7.35 -4.60 -22.29
N SER A 378 8.21 -4.52 -23.32
CA SER A 378 9.66 -4.47 -23.12
C SER A 378 10.13 -3.19 -22.43
N GLY A 379 9.51 -2.05 -22.76
CA GLY A 379 9.71 -0.79 -22.04
C GLY A 379 9.24 -0.89 -20.59
N PHE A 380 8.05 -1.42 -20.37
CA PHE A 380 7.48 -1.59 -19.03
C PHE A 380 8.34 -2.53 -18.19
N TYR A 381 8.81 -3.64 -18.75
CA TYR A 381 9.70 -4.59 -18.08
C TYR A 381 11.01 -3.92 -17.62
N ARG A 382 11.62 -3.06 -18.46
CA ARG A 382 12.81 -2.29 -18.06
C ARG A 382 12.48 -1.33 -16.91
N PHE A 383 11.38 -0.60 -17.01
CA PHE A 383 11.00 0.39 -16.01
C PHE A 383 10.62 -0.26 -14.69
N TRP A 384 9.71 -1.22 -14.73
CA TRP A 384 9.21 -1.90 -13.54
C TRP A 384 10.21 -2.91 -12.98
N HIS A 385 10.49 -3.99 -13.72
CA HIS A 385 11.21 -5.13 -13.17
C HIS A 385 12.69 -4.79 -12.92
N LEU A 386 13.37 -4.21 -13.92
CA LEU A 386 14.81 -3.96 -13.82
C LEU A 386 15.15 -2.72 -12.98
N PHE A 387 14.41 -1.63 -13.12
CA PHE A 387 14.70 -0.39 -12.38
C PHE A 387 13.94 -0.31 -11.06
N ASN A 388 12.61 -0.22 -11.08
CA ASN A 388 11.83 0.03 -9.86
C ASN A 388 11.92 -1.11 -8.85
N HIS A 389 11.59 -2.33 -9.25
CA HIS A 389 11.56 -3.49 -8.38
C HIS A 389 12.98 -3.92 -7.94
N ASN A 390 13.87 -4.21 -8.89
CA ASN A 390 15.19 -4.78 -8.57
C ASN A 390 16.20 -3.75 -8.03
N ASN A 391 16.02 -2.45 -8.26
CA ASN A 391 16.96 -1.43 -7.80
C ASN A 391 16.32 -0.40 -6.87
N PHE A 392 15.43 0.47 -7.35
CA PHE A 392 14.97 1.59 -6.53
C PHE A 392 14.25 1.14 -5.24
N LEU A 393 13.20 0.33 -5.34
CA LEU A 393 12.40 -0.10 -4.18
C LEU A 393 13.25 -0.90 -3.20
N SER A 394 14.01 -1.88 -3.70
CA SER A 394 14.93 -2.68 -2.88
C SER A 394 15.98 -1.83 -2.16
N MET A 395 16.69 -0.94 -2.86
CA MET A 395 17.72 -0.08 -2.27
C MET A 395 17.15 1.02 -1.37
N ALA A 396 15.90 1.42 -1.59
CA ALA A 396 15.18 2.33 -0.70
C ALA A 396 14.60 1.63 0.54
N GLY A 397 14.88 0.33 0.72
CA GLY A 397 14.53 -0.44 1.91
C GLY A 397 13.15 -1.10 1.85
N MET A 398 12.57 -1.28 0.66
CA MET A 398 11.24 -1.86 0.49
C MET A 398 11.23 -2.95 -0.59
N GLY A 399 11.26 -4.21 -0.18
CA GLY A 399 10.82 -5.31 -1.03
C GLY A 399 9.31 -5.22 -1.21
N ILE A 400 8.82 -4.67 -2.32
CA ILE A 400 7.37 -4.51 -2.52
C ILE A 400 6.67 -5.87 -2.42
N TYR A 401 5.66 -5.97 -1.56
CA TYR A 401 4.95 -7.22 -1.28
C TYR A 401 5.82 -8.35 -0.70
N ALA A 402 7.05 -8.05 -0.26
CA ALA A 402 8.01 -9.01 0.29
C ALA A 402 8.68 -8.44 1.55
N PRO A 403 7.93 -8.21 2.65
CA PRO A 403 8.54 -7.88 3.93
C PRO A 403 9.39 -9.06 4.46
N ASP A 404 10.39 -8.75 5.28
CA ASP A 404 11.33 -9.74 5.82
C ASP A 404 10.72 -10.63 6.92
N THR A 405 9.57 -10.24 7.48
CA THR A 405 8.90 -10.93 8.59
C THR A 405 7.38 -10.90 8.43
N VAL A 406 6.68 -11.81 9.11
CA VAL A 406 5.20 -11.84 9.16
C VAL A 406 4.62 -10.58 9.80
N ALA A 407 5.37 -9.88 10.67
CA ALA A 407 4.97 -8.58 11.22
C ALA A 407 4.83 -7.47 10.15
N GLY A 408 5.32 -7.70 8.94
CA GLY A 408 5.28 -6.75 7.83
C GLY A 408 6.54 -5.90 7.74
N TYR A 409 6.40 -4.70 7.19
CA TYR A 409 7.51 -3.75 7.14
C TYR A 409 7.71 -3.11 8.52
N PRO A 410 8.95 -2.97 9.01
CA PRO A 410 9.25 -2.29 10.28
C PRO A 410 8.53 -0.95 10.44
N ALA A 411 8.35 -0.24 9.33
CA ALA A 411 7.71 1.05 9.34
C ALA A 411 6.22 1.05 9.74
N ASN A 412 5.55 -0.11 9.69
CA ASN A 412 4.14 -0.24 10.02
C ASN A 412 3.90 -0.67 11.48
N TYR A 413 4.87 -1.27 12.16
CA TYR A 413 4.68 -1.86 13.48
C TYR A 413 5.78 -1.54 14.51
N GLN A 414 6.99 -1.19 14.08
CA GLN A 414 8.15 -1.10 14.96
C GLN A 414 8.28 0.30 15.58
N SER A 415 7.84 0.41 16.83
CA SER A 415 8.09 1.56 17.70
C SER A 415 9.59 1.71 18.04
N PRO A 416 10.08 2.93 18.30
CA PRO A 416 9.37 4.22 18.20
C PRO A 416 9.42 4.82 16.78
N ASN A 417 10.17 4.21 15.86
CA ASN A 417 10.54 4.89 14.62
C ASN A 417 9.45 4.83 13.54
N PHE A 418 8.68 3.74 13.43
CA PHE A 418 7.61 3.58 12.44
C PHE A 418 8.02 4.09 11.03
N ASP A 419 7.28 5.00 10.41
CA ASP A 419 7.54 5.55 9.07
C ASP A 419 8.96 6.12 8.90
N ARG A 420 9.62 6.53 9.99
CA ARG A 420 11.02 6.97 9.98
C ARG A 420 12.00 5.87 9.59
N GLN A 421 11.61 4.59 9.70
CA GLN A 421 12.40 3.46 9.21
C GLN A 421 12.62 3.52 7.68
N TRP A 422 11.77 4.23 6.93
CA TRP A 422 11.98 4.44 5.49
C TRP A 422 13.15 5.37 5.17
N PHE A 423 13.67 6.09 6.15
CA PHE A 423 14.71 7.10 5.99
C PHE A 423 15.88 6.82 6.93
N SER A 424 16.90 6.14 6.40
CA SER A 424 18.15 5.83 7.10
C SER A 424 19.35 6.12 6.22
N SER A 425 20.56 6.14 6.79
CA SER A 425 21.80 6.29 6.01
C SER A 425 21.93 5.27 4.86
N ASN A 426 21.34 4.08 5.01
CA ASN A 426 21.42 3.01 4.01
C ASN A 426 20.40 3.19 2.87
N THR A 427 19.22 3.75 3.15
CA THR A 427 18.15 3.94 2.15
C THR A 427 18.21 5.30 1.46
N LEU A 428 18.94 6.25 2.03
CA LEU A 428 19.00 7.64 1.62
C LEU A 428 19.46 7.84 0.16
N LEU A 429 20.49 7.10 -0.26
CA LEU A 429 21.06 7.21 -1.60
C LEU A 429 20.02 6.92 -2.69
N ALA A 430 19.22 5.87 -2.50
CA ALA A 430 18.22 5.46 -3.46
C ALA A 430 17.12 6.51 -3.63
N ARG A 431 16.70 7.12 -2.51
CA ARG A 431 15.69 8.17 -2.48
C ARG A 431 16.15 9.42 -3.24
N TYR A 432 17.35 9.92 -2.97
CA TYR A 432 17.90 11.09 -3.67
C TYR A 432 18.18 10.85 -5.15
N ARG A 433 18.62 9.65 -5.52
CA ARG A 433 18.93 9.32 -6.92
C ARG A 433 17.70 8.99 -7.75
N LEU A 434 16.51 8.84 -7.16
CA LEU A 434 15.29 8.54 -7.90
C LEU A 434 15.03 9.58 -8.99
N ILE A 435 15.04 10.87 -8.63
CA ILE A 435 14.74 11.94 -9.59
C ILE A 435 15.79 12.02 -10.69
N ASP A 436 17.07 11.84 -10.37
CA ASP A 436 18.15 11.81 -11.36
C ASP A 436 17.99 10.66 -12.35
N CYS A 437 17.50 9.49 -11.89
CA CYS A 437 17.21 8.37 -12.78
C CYS A 437 16.06 8.70 -13.72
N LEU A 438 15.01 9.32 -13.20
CA LEU A 438 13.81 9.69 -13.95
C LEU A 438 14.10 10.81 -14.97
N ILE A 439 14.89 11.83 -14.61
CA ILE A 439 15.29 12.89 -15.55
C ILE A 439 16.17 12.34 -16.67
N SER A 440 17.19 11.55 -16.32
CA SER A 440 18.19 11.10 -17.31
C SER A 440 17.74 9.91 -18.15
N GLY A 441 16.63 9.25 -17.78
CA GLY A 441 16.22 7.96 -18.36
C GLY A 441 17.20 6.82 -18.11
N ARG A 442 18.13 6.99 -17.16
CA ARG A 442 19.23 6.05 -16.87
C ARG A 442 19.21 5.59 -15.43
N ASN A 443 19.50 4.32 -15.22
CA ASN A 443 19.56 3.72 -13.89
C ASN A 443 20.87 4.10 -13.17
N LYS A 444 20.89 5.27 -12.53
CA LYS A 444 22.02 5.78 -11.72
C LYS A 444 22.22 5.01 -10.41
N LEU A 445 21.37 4.05 -10.09
CA LEU A 445 21.49 3.17 -8.93
C LEU A 445 22.31 1.90 -9.22
N ALA A 446 22.46 1.55 -10.50
CA ALA A 446 23.17 0.36 -10.95
C ALA A 446 24.05 0.66 -12.17
N ASN A 447 24.00 -0.17 -13.21
CA ASN A 447 24.91 -0.15 -14.37
C ASN A 447 24.64 1.01 -15.37
N ASN A 448 23.92 2.07 -14.99
CA ASN A 448 23.60 3.20 -15.85
C ASN A 448 22.88 2.82 -17.17
N GLY A 449 22.15 1.69 -17.16
CA GLY A 449 21.34 1.22 -18.28
C GLY A 449 20.08 2.08 -18.48
N LEU A 450 19.42 1.94 -19.63
CA LEU A 450 18.13 2.62 -19.89
C LEU A 450 17.04 2.08 -18.95
N ILE A 451 16.28 2.97 -18.32
CA ILE A 451 15.09 2.58 -17.53
C ILE A 451 13.83 2.46 -18.40
N GLY A 452 13.84 2.99 -19.62
CA GLY A 452 12.76 2.85 -20.59
C GLY A 452 11.75 4.00 -20.63
N THR A 453 11.93 5.03 -19.80
CA THR A 453 11.19 6.30 -19.80
C THR A 453 12.07 7.39 -19.20
N GLU A 454 11.71 8.65 -19.42
CA GLU A 454 12.35 9.82 -18.82
C GLU A 454 11.34 10.96 -18.63
N ILE A 455 11.64 11.91 -17.76
CA ILE A 455 10.82 13.11 -17.55
C ILE A 455 10.92 14.01 -18.78
N ASP A 456 9.79 14.45 -19.30
CA ASP A 456 9.73 15.59 -20.20
C ASP A 456 9.49 16.87 -19.39
N SER A 457 10.57 17.50 -18.90
CA SER A 457 10.48 18.63 -17.97
C SER A 457 9.82 19.87 -18.59
N VAL A 458 10.02 20.09 -19.89
CA VAL A 458 9.42 21.20 -20.62
C VAL A 458 7.92 20.97 -20.78
N ASN A 459 7.52 19.78 -21.23
CA ASN A 459 6.10 19.42 -21.33
C ASN A 459 5.39 19.47 -19.97
N PHE A 460 6.04 18.97 -18.91
CA PHE A 460 5.52 19.08 -17.54
C PHE A 460 5.24 20.55 -17.16
N VAL A 461 6.21 21.44 -17.38
CA VAL A 461 6.04 22.87 -17.04
C VAL A 461 4.94 23.53 -17.86
N GLU A 462 4.84 23.24 -19.16
CA GLU A 462 3.75 23.75 -20.01
C GLU A 462 2.36 23.28 -19.54
N LEU A 463 2.27 22.07 -18.99
CA LEU A 463 1.01 21.52 -18.48
C LEU A 463 0.59 22.14 -17.14
N ILE A 464 1.55 22.45 -16.27
CA ILE A 464 1.25 22.79 -14.88
C ILE A 464 1.32 24.29 -14.56
N SER A 465 2.10 25.07 -15.31
CA SER A 465 2.37 26.45 -14.96
C SER A 465 1.50 27.45 -15.72
N SER A 466 0.95 28.42 -15.00
CA SER A 466 0.11 29.47 -15.59
C SER A 466 0.92 30.57 -16.29
N ASP A 467 2.17 30.78 -15.86
CA ASP A 467 3.14 31.66 -16.51
C ASP A 467 4.56 31.07 -16.39
N PRO A 468 4.93 30.14 -17.28
CA PRO A 468 6.25 29.53 -17.26
C PRO A 468 7.41 30.51 -17.42
N GLY A 469 7.16 31.73 -17.93
CA GLY A 469 8.18 32.77 -18.09
C GLY A 469 8.51 33.51 -16.80
N ASP A 470 7.65 33.43 -15.77
CA ASP A 470 7.89 33.99 -14.45
C ASP A 470 8.41 32.90 -13.48
N LEU A 471 9.68 33.04 -13.08
CA LEU A 471 10.34 32.07 -12.21
C LEU A 471 9.71 31.93 -10.82
N TYR A 472 9.15 33.00 -10.26
CA TYR A 472 8.55 32.95 -8.94
C TYR A 472 7.20 32.23 -8.98
N THR A 473 6.40 32.48 -10.02
CA THR A 473 5.16 31.75 -10.29
C THR A 473 5.47 30.27 -10.52
N LEU A 474 6.39 29.96 -11.44
CA LEU A 474 6.79 28.59 -11.76
C LEU A 474 7.25 27.80 -10.53
N VAL A 475 8.18 28.35 -9.74
CA VAL A 475 8.69 27.69 -8.54
C VAL A 475 7.57 27.50 -7.51
N SER A 476 6.68 28.48 -7.35
CA SER A 476 5.55 28.38 -6.42
C SER A 476 4.58 27.27 -6.82
N GLU A 477 4.26 27.15 -8.10
CA GLU A 477 3.34 26.13 -8.62
C GLU A 477 3.93 24.72 -8.52
N ILE A 478 5.22 24.53 -8.80
CA ILE A 478 5.91 23.25 -8.58
C ILE A 478 5.95 22.91 -7.07
N ALA A 479 6.27 23.89 -6.22
CA ALA A 479 6.31 23.72 -4.77
C ALA A 479 4.95 23.32 -4.19
N GLU A 480 3.86 23.90 -4.73
CA GLU A 480 2.50 23.56 -4.35
C GLU A 480 2.17 22.09 -4.65
N LEU A 481 2.76 21.48 -5.66
CA LEU A 481 2.59 20.04 -5.92
C LEU A 481 3.49 19.18 -5.02
N LEU A 482 4.74 19.58 -4.79
CA LEU A 482 5.73 18.74 -4.11
C LEU A 482 5.60 18.75 -2.58
N TYR A 483 5.36 19.90 -1.95
CA TYR A 483 5.47 20.03 -0.50
C TYR A 483 4.09 20.02 0.19
N PRO A 484 3.97 19.55 1.43
CA PRO A 484 2.69 19.57 2.15
C PRO A 484 2.16 21.01 2.36
N TYR A 485 3.06 21.96 2.65
CA TYR A 485 2.75 23.37 2.84
C TYR A 485 3.43 24.23 1.77
N ASN A 486 2.94 25.46 1.61
CA ASN A 486 3.63 26.45 0.78
C ASN A 486 4.98 26.79 1.42
N ILE A 487 5.98 27.01 0.56
CA ILE A 487 7.30 27.46 0.97
C ILE A 487 7.34 28.98 1.06
N ASP A 488 8.20 29.51 1.93
CA ASP A 488 8.39 30.96 2.07
C ASP A 488 9.14 31.57 0.87
N TYR A 489 9.15 32.91 0.83
CA TYR A 489 9.78 33.67 -0.23
C TYR A 489 11.28 33.40 -0.36
N ASP A 490 12.01 33.25 0.74
CA ASP A 490 13.45 33.00 0.73
C ASP A 490 13.76 31.65 0.08
N ARG A 491 12.92 30.64 0.36
CA ARG A 491 13.02 29.31 -0.25
C ARG A 491 12.64 29.33 -1.73
N ILE A 492 11.66 30.14 -2.13
CA ILE A 492 11.35 30.36 -3.56
C ILE A 492 12.57 31.01 -4.24
N SER A 493 13.10 32.11 -3.70
CA SER A 493 14.27 32.80 -4.25
C SER A 493 15.49 31.89 -4.34
N TYR A 494 15.70 30.99 -3.38
CA TYR A 494 16.74 29.96 -3.45
C TYR A 494 16.61 29.09 -4.70
N PHE A 495 15.43 28.56 -4.99
CA PHE A 495 15.20 27.72 -6.18
C PHE A 495 15.24 28.52 -7.49
N VAL A 496 14.76 29.76 -7.49
CA VAL A 496 14.88 30.69 -8.62
C VAL A 496 16.36 30.88 -9.00
N ASN A 497 17.25 31.03 -8.02
CA ASN A 497 18.68 31.20 -8.26
C ASN A 497 19.35 29.95 -8.86
N ILE A 498 18.82 28.75 -8.64
CA ILE A 498 19.32 27.52 -9.29
C ILE A 498 19.13 27.60 -10.80
N ILE A 499 17.95 28.03 -11.25
CA ILE A 499 17.64 28.22 -12.67
C ILE A 499 18.51 29.33 -13.27
N LEU A 500 18.62 30.45 -12.56
CA LEU A 500 19.39 31.59 -13.04
C LEU A 500 20.89 31.29 -13.09
N SER A 501 21.47 30.52 -12.16
CA SER A 501 22.92 30.20 -12.13
C SER A 501 23.79 31.44 -12.37
N ASP A 502 23.57 32.49 -11.57
CA ASP A 502 24.23 33.81 -11.64
C ASP A 502 23.88 34.68 -12.87
N TYR A 503 22.99 34.23 -13.76
CA TYR A 503 22.47 35.08 -14.84
C TYR A 503 21.42 36.09 -14.33
N PRO A 504 21.24 37.24 -15.01
CA PRO A 504 20.20 38.21 -14.67
C PRO A 504 18.79 37.62 -14.79
N SER A 505 17.82 38.17 -14.04
CA SER A 505 16.44 37.66 -13.99
C SER A 505 15.73 37.58 -15.36
N TYR A 506 16.03 38.49 -16.28
CA TYR A 506 15.44 38.48 -17.63
C TYR A 506 15.91 37.30 -18.50
N TYR A 507 17.02 36.65 -18.14
CA TYR A 507 17.61 35.56 -18.93
C TYR A 507 16.66 34.38 -19.11
N TRP A 508 15.92 34.02 -18.06
CA TRP A 508 14.96 32.93 -18.14
C TRP A 508 13.80 33.26 -19.07
N TYR A 509 13.21 34.45 -18.92
CA TYR A 509 12.13 34.91 -19.77
C TYR A 509 12.53 34.89 -21.25
N ASP A 510 13.70 35.45 -21.57
CA ASP A 510 14.22 35.47 -22.95
C ASP A 510 14.47 34.05 -23.48
N SER A 511 15.01 33.15 -22.65
CA SER A 511 15.23 31.75 -23.01
C SER A 511 13.92 31.01 -23.27
N TRP A 512 12.88 31.28 -22.47
CA TRP A 512 11.55 30.71 -22.65
C TRP A 512 10.89 31.23 -23.94
N GLN A 513 10.95 32.53 -24.21
CA GLN A 513 10.43 33.11 -25.46
C GLN A 513 11.17 32.58 -26.70
N LEU A 514 12.48 32.38 -26.59
CA LEU A 514 13.27 31.77 -27.65
C LEU A 514 12.84 30.32 -27.91
N TYR A 515 12.61 29.53 -26.86
CA TYR A 515 12.05 28.18 -26.99
C TYR A 515 10.71 28.21 -27.74
N LEU A 516 9.76 29.06 -27.33
CA LEU A 516 8.43 29.15 -27.98
C LEU A 516 8.50 29.49 -29.47
N THR A 517 9.51 30.24 -29.90
CA THR A 517 9.66 30.69 -31.29
C THR A 517 10.51 29.77 -32.15
N SER A 518 11.48 29.08 -31.55
CA SER A 518 12.43 28.21 -32.24
C SER A 518 12.06 26.72 -32.17
N ASN A 519 11.25 26.33 -31.18
CA ASN A 519 10.98 24.95 -30.80
C ASN A 519 12.26 24.16 -30.41
N ASP A 520 13.35 24.87 -30.07
CA ASP A 520 14.55 24.30 -29.45
C ASP A 520 14.47 24.49 -27.94
N ASP A 521 14.29 23.39 -27.24
CA ASP A 521 14.09 23.36 -25.79
C ASP A 521 15.38 23.09 -25.00
N THR A 522 16.52 22.97 -25.67
CA THR A 522 17.78 22.49 -25.06
C THR A 522 18.17 23.32 -23.83
N ILE A 523 18.10 24.65 -23.93
CA ILE A 523 18.48 25.56 -22.83
C ILE A 523 17.48 25.45 -21.67
N VAL A 524 16.18 25.57 -21.98
CA VAL A 524 15.14 25.56 -20.94
C VAL A 524 15.07 24.21 -20.24
N ARG A 525 15.16 23.10 -20.97
CA ARG A 525 15.18 21.72 -20.43
C ARG A 525 16.29 21.53 -19.42
N ASN A 526 17.54 21.88 -19.77
CA ASN A 526 18.68 21.74 -18.85
C ASN A 526 18.50 22.51 -17.53
N ARG A 527 17.88 23.70 -17.59
CA ARG A 527 17.59 24.52 -16.40
C ARG A 527 16.44 23.95 -15.58
N LEU A 528 15.38 23.49 -16.24
CA LEU A 528 14.24 22.85 -15.59
C LEU A 528 14.64 21.54 -14.90
N ASP A 529 15.47 20.72 -15.54
CA ASP A 529 15.98 19.49 -14.96
C ASP A 529 16.74 19.77 -13.66
N SER A 530 17.59 20.81 -13.65
CA SER A 530 18.34 21.23 -12.46
C SER A 530 17.42 21.71 -11.33
N LEU A 531 16.36 22.46 -11.67
CA LEU A 531 15.33 22.90 -10.72
C LEU A 531 14.58 21.70 -10.14
N ILE A 532 14.05 20.84 -10.99
CA ILE A 532 13.24 19.67 -10.63
C ILE A 532 14.04 18.73 -9.73
N THR A 533 15.31 18.42 -10.07
CA THR A 533 16.20 17.64 -9.20
C THR A 533 16.29 18.27 -7.81
N SER A 534 16.53 19.58 -7.75
CA SER A 534 16.75 20.29 -6.49
C SER A 534 15.49 20.35 -5.61
N MET A 535 14.33 20.58 -6.22
CA MET A 535 13.05 20.64 -5.51
C MET A 535 12.57 19.25 -5.08
N ALA A 536 12.67 18.25 -5.95
CA ALA A 536 12.25 16.88 -5.63
C ALA A 536 13.09 16.28 -4.49
N ASN A 537 14.39 16.59 -4.44
CA ASN A 537 15.27 16.15 -3.35
C ASN A 537 15.06 16.89 -2.03
N ALA A 538 14.43 18.06 -2.06
CA ALA A 538 14.04 18.80 -0.86
C ALA A 538 12.67 18.39 -0.31
N ALA A 539 11.92 17.54 -1.04
CA ALA A 539 10.58 17.07 -0.70
C ALA A 539 10.61 15.74 0.07
#